data_AF-A0AAE2THI4-F1
#
_entry.id   AF-A0AAE2THI4-F1
#
_cell.length_a   1.000
_cell.length_b   1.000
_cell.length_c   1.000
_cell.angle_alpha   90.00
_cell.angle_beta   90.00
_cell.angle_gamma   90.00
#
_symmetry.space_group_name_H-M   'P 1'
#
loop_
_entity.id
_entity.type
_entity.pdbx_description
1 polymer ?
#
loop_
_entity_poly.entity_id
_entity_poly.type
_entity_poly.pdbx_seq_one_letter_code
_entity_poly.pdbx_strand_id
1 'polypeptide(L)'
;MKKTAAVLLSFGLVFGCSYGAGQTAEAKTKVKTYQNCKALNKVYKGGVARTSKVKNKGGRTKYKPYVSKALYDANKRLDRDKDYIACEK
;
A
#
# COMPACT_ATOMS: atom_id res chain seq x y z
N MET A 1 -34.50 -25.98 -44.22
CA MET A 1 -34.10 -24.55 -44.30
C MET A 1 -33.54 -24.11 -42.94
N LYS A 2 -32.39 -24.61 -42.47
CA LYS A 2 -31.01 -24.16 -42.80
C LYS A 2 -30.68 -22.68 -42.50
N LYS A 3 -31.55 -21.92 -41.82
CA LYS A 3 -31.27 -20.53 -41.43
C LYS A 3 -31.45 -20.21 -39.93
N THR A 4 -31.88 -21.17 -39.11
CA THR A 4 -32.15 -20.93 -37.69
C THR A 4 -30.95 -21.21 -36.78
N ALA A 5 -29.91 -21.89 -37.26
CA ALA A 5 -28.73 -22.21 -36.46
C ALA A 5 -27.71 -21.06 -36.32
N ALA A 6 -27.81 -20.02 -37.16
CA ALA A 6 -26.83 -18.92 -37.17
C ALA A 6 -27.17 -17.76 -36.23
N VAL A 7 -28.40 -17.69 -35.71
CA VAL A 7 -28.85 -16.56 -34.87
C VAL A 7 -28.60 -16.81 -33.38
N LEU A 8 -28.47 -18.08 -32.96
CA LEU A 8 -28.23 -18.42 -31.54
C LEU A 8 -26.74 -18.46 -31.16
N LEU A 9 -25.82 -18.30 -32.12
CA LEU A 9 -24.37 -18.31 -31.88
C LEU A 9 -23.79 -16.90 -31.67
N SER A 10 -24.59 -15.85 -31.85
CA SER A 10 -24.17 -14.44 -31.74
C SER A 10 -24.63 -13.74 -30.46
N PHE A 11 -25.45 -14.37 -29.61
CA PHE A 11 -25.89 -13.78 -28.35
C PHE A 11 -25.11 -14.25 -27.10
N GLY A 12 -24.29 -15.30 -27.22
CA GLY A 12 -23.49 -15.82 -26.10
C GLY A 12 -22.23 -15.02 -25.78
N LEU A 13 -21.73 -14.19 -26.71
CA LEU A 13 -20.46 -13.48 -26.55
C LEU A 13 -20.60 -12.14 -25.78
N VAL A 14 -21.83 -11.65 -25.57
CA VAL A 14 -22.05 -10.34 -24.91
C VAL A 14 -22.24 -10.48 -23.39
N PHE A 15 -22.42 -11.70 -22.88
CA PHE A 15 -22.63 -11.95 -21.44
C PHE A 15 -21.37 -12.42 -20.69
N GLY A 16 -20.18 -12.24 -21.29
CA GLY A 16 -18.92 -12.82 -20.80
C GLY A 16 -17.99 -11.90 -20.00
N CYS A 17 -18.27 -10.59 -19.86
CA CYS A 17 -17.26 -9.63 -19.36
C CYS A 17 -17.67 -8.74 -18.17
N SER A 18 -18.75 -9.03 -17.45
CA SER A 18 -19.22 -8.11 -16.39
C SER A 18 -18.91 -8.54 -14.95
N TYR A 19 -18.35 -9.73 -14.71
CA TYR A 19 -17.93 -10.16 -13.36
C TYR A 19 -16.40 -10.11 -13.19
N GLY A 20 -15.78 -9.03 -13.66
CA GLY A 20 -14.38 -8.68 -13.35
C GLY A 20 -14.25 -7.57 -12.31
N ALA A 21 -15.34 -7.13 -11.68
CA ALA A 21 -15.33 -6.04 -10.72
C ALA A 21 -15.04 -6.55 -9.30
N GLY A 22 -13.78 -6.43 -8.90
CA GLY A 22 -13.48 -6.04 -7.52
C GLY A 22 -13.27 -7.16 -6.52
N GLN A 23 -12.47 -8.18 -6.84
CA GLN A 23 -11.63 -8.73 -5.78
C GLN A 23 -10.39 -7.86 -5.63
N THR A 24 -10.58 -6.64 -5.10
CA THR A 24 -9.52 -6.02 -4.31
C THR A 24 -9.34 -6.91 -3.10
N ALA A 25 -8.46 -7.90 -3.23
CA ALA A 25 -7.87 -8.56 -2.08
C ALA A 25 -7.16 -7.46 -1.30
N GLU A 26 -7.91 -6.79 -0.41
CA GLU A 26 -7.34 -5.96 0.63
C GLU A 26 -6.60 -6.94 1.52
N ALA A 27 -5.35 -7.23 1.14
CA ALA A 27 -4.40 -7.87 2.00
C ALA A 27 -4.26 -6.92 3.19
N LYS A 28 -5.13 -7.12 4.17
CA LYS A 28 -5.19 -6.40 5.44
C LYS A 28 -3.96 -6.84 6.21
N THR A 29 -2.82 -6.38 5.74
CA THR A 29 -1.54 -6.52 6.39
C THR A 29 -1.74 -5.85 7.73
N LYS A 30 -1.88 -6.66 8.79
CA LYS A 30 -2.02 -6.16 10.16
C LYS A 30 -0.90 -5.16 10.38
N VAL A 31 -1.27 -3.89 10.43
CA VAL A 31 -0.30 -2.80 10.52
C VAL A 31 0.37 -2.93 11.88
N LYS A 32 1.66 -3.24 11.87
CA LYS A 32 2.42 -3.44 13.11
C LYS A 32 2.69 -2.10 13.79
N THR A 33 2.25 -1.98 15.04
CA THR A 33 2.69 -0.92 15.94
C THR A 33 3.93 -1.35 16.71
N TYR A 34 4.92 -0.48 16.75
CA TYR A 34 6.16 -0.67 17.48
C TYR A 34 6.14 0.14 18.76
N GLN A 35 6.75 -0.40 19.82
CA GLN A 35 6.86 0.29 21.11
C GLN A 35 7.89 1.44 21.05
N ASN A 36 8.95 1.29 20.26
CA ASN A 36 10.03 2.26 20.17
C ASN A 36 10.74 2.19 18.80
N CYS A 37 11.57 3.20 18.53
CA CYS A 37 12.32 3.28 17.28
C CYS A 37 13.30 2.14 17.06
N LYS A 38 13.89 1.56 18.12
CA LYS A 38 14.81 0.43 17.98
C LYS A 38 14.11 -0.80 17.39
N ALA A 39 12.89 -1.08 17.84
CA ALA A 39 12.07 -2.17 17.32
C ALA A 39 11.63 -1.90 15.87
N LEU A 40 11.24 -0.66 15.55
CA LEU A 40 10.88 -0.29 14.19
C LEU A 40 12.09 -0.38 13.24
N ASN A 41 13.25 0.17 13.64
CA ASN A 41 14.45 0.19 12.82
C ASN A 41 15.10 -1.18 12.61
N LYS A 42 14.80 -2.16 13.46
CA LYS A 42 15.19 -3.56 13.23
C LYS A 42 14.59 -4.10 11.94
N VAL A 43 13.36 -3.68 11.61
CA VAL A 43 12.64 -4.10 10.40
C VAL A 43 12.83 -3.07 9.28
N TYR A 44 12.71 -1.78 9.60
CA TYR A 44 12.78 -0.66 8.68
C TYR A 44 13.97 0.23 9.02
N LYS A 45 15.17 -0.14 8.54
CA LYS A 45 16.45 0.48 8.95
C LYS A 45 16.48 2.01 8.87
N GLY A 46 15.86 2.62 7.85
CA GLY A 46 15.75 4.08 7.66
C GLY A 46 14.48 4.71 8.22
N GLY A 47 13.69 3.96 8.98
CA GLY A 47 12.39 4.44 9.47
C GLY A 47 11.27 4.26 8.44
N VAL A 48 10.13 4.91 8.71
CA VAL A 48 8.94 4.84 7.88
C VAL A 48 8.46 6.25 7.52
N ALA A 49 8.43 6.57 6.24
CA ALA A 49 7.87 7.82 5.74
C ALA A 49 6.39 7.65 5.39
N ARG A 50 5.59 8.67 5.70
CA ARG A 50 4.16 8.67 5.38
C ARG A 50 3.90 8.67 3.87
N THR A 51 4.72 9.39 3.12
CA THR A 51 4.65 9.47 1.65
C THR A 51 6.05 9.54 1.04
N SER A 52 6.19 9.22 -0.24
CA SER A 52 7.46 9.31 -0.96
C SER A 52 7.95 10.75 -1.21
N LYS A 53 7.06 11.74 -1.00
CA LYS A 53 7.35 13.16 -1.19
C LYS A 53 7.94 13.83 0.06
N VAL A 54 7.84 13.15 1.21
CA VAL A 54 8.38 13.68 2.47
C VAL A 54 9.90 13.77 2.34
N LYS A 55 10.44 14.92 2.72
CA LYS A 55 11.87 15.15 2.84
C LYS A 55 12.20 15.21 4.32
N ASN A 56 13.26 14.51 4.71
CA ASN A 56 13.80 14.62 6.05
C ASN A 56 14.19 16.09 6.32
N LYS A 57 13.75 16.63 7.46
CA LYS A 57 14.08 18.00 7.90
C LYS A 57 15.39 18.08 8.71
N GLY A 58 15.71 17.05 9.48
CA GLY A 58 16.89 16.95 10.36
C GLY A 58 18.23 16.70 9.66
N GLY A 59 18.24 16.38 8.36
CA GLY A 59 19.47 16.31 7.56
C GLY A 59 19.56 15.06 6.68
N ARG A 60 20.79 14.64 6.37
CA ARG A 60 21.04 13.45 5.56
C ARG A 60 20.90 12.18 6.42
N THR A 61 19.80 11.44 6.23
CA THR A 61 19.67 10.05 6.70
C THR A 61 20.68 9.13 6.02
N LYS A 62 21.24 8.17 6.76
CA LYS A 62 22.09 7.12 6.17
C LYS A 62 21.28 6.13 5.34
N TYR A 63 20.03 5.89 5.72
CA TYR A 63 19.17 4.90 5.07
C TYR A 63 17.89 5.53 4.52
N LYS A 64 17.45 5.05 3.35
CA LYS A 64 16.18 5.49 2.78
C LYS A 64 15.01 4.96 3.64
N PRO A 65 14.06 5.81 4.06
CA PRO A 65 12.89 5.36 4.80
C PRO A 65 11.97 4.52 3.92
N TYR A 66 11.28 3.57 4.54
CA TYR A 66 10.22 2.80 3.89
C TYR A 66 8.96 3.65 3.75
N VAL A 67 8.37 3.71 2.56
CA VAL A 67 7.19 4.54 2.32
C VAL A 67 5.92 3.72 2.59
N SER A 68 5.19 4.05 3.65
CA SER A 68 3.88 3.48 3.91
C SER A 68 3.06 4.37 4.82
N LYS A 69 1.94 4.88 4.26
CA LYS A 69 0.99 5.70 5.01
C LYS A 69 0.39 4.96 6.19
N ALA A 70 -0.09 3.73 5.98
CA ALA A 70 -0.73 2.95 7.03
C ALA A 70 0.24 2.65 8.18
N LEU A 71 1.47 2.22 7.86
CA LEU A 71 2.49 1.92 8.85
C LEU A 71 2.96 3.17 9.60
N TYR A 72 3.13 4.29 8.90
CA TYR A 72 3.44 5.57 9.54
C TYR A 72 2.29 6.00 10.46
N ASP A 73 1.05 6.02 9.99
CA ASP A 73 -0.10 6.51 10.75
C ASP A 73 -0.30 5.68 12.05
N ALA A 74 -0.03 4.37 12.01
CA ALA A 74 -0.02 3.51 13.20
C ALA A 74 1.14 3.82 14.17
N ASN A 75 2.29 4.23 13.65
CA ASN A 75 3.52 4.50 14.41
C ASN A 75 3.83 5.99 14.59
N LYS A 76 2.88 6.89 14.27
CA LYS A 76 3.07 8.35 14.27
C LYS A 76 3.58 8.91 15.59
N ARG A 77 3.34 8.20 16.70
CA ARG A 77 3.85 8.57 18.04
C ARG A 77 5.37 8.55 18.14
N LEU A 78 6.04 7.85 17.22
CA LEU A 78 7.48 7.68 17.19
C LEU A 78 8.18 8.76 16.34
N ASP A 79 7.42 9.51 15.55
CA ASP A 79 7.88 10.72 14.87
C ASP A 79 7.83 11.88 15.87
N ARG A 80 9.02 12.26 16.39
CA ARG A 80 9.14 13.22 17.50
C ARG A 80 9.08 14.66 17.03
N ASP A 81 9.62 14.93 15.85
CA ASP A 81 9.75 16.23 15.20
C ASP A 81 8.65 16.51 14.18
N LYS A 82 7.76 15.53 13.94
CA LYS A 82 6.56 15.62 13.10
C LYS A 82 6.91 16.03 11.68
N ASP A 83 7.99 15.50 11.17
CA ASP A 83 8.44 15.74 9.80
C ASP A 83 7.79 14.78 8.79
N TYR A 84 6.94 13.87 9.27
CA TYR A 84 6.29 12.79 8.53
C TYR A 84 7.19 11.59 8.20
N ILE A 85 8.29 11.43 8.94
CA ILE A 85 9.19 10.28 8.95
C ILE A 85 9.33 9.76 10.38
N ALA A 86 8.80 8.56 10.63
CA ALA A 86 8.95 7.92 11.94
C ALA A 86 10.32 7.24 12.06
N CYS A 87 11.05 7.55 13.12
CA CYS A 87 12.32 6.91 13.50
C CYS A 87 13.38 6.91 12.39
N GLU A 88 13.58 8.07 11.78
CA GLU A 88 14.64 8.32 10.81
C GLU A 88 16.04 7.98 11.32
N LYS A 89 16.91 7.53 10.40
CA LYS A 89 18.30 7.11 10.64
C LYS A 89 19.21 7.35 9.45
#